data_AF-A0A1A7X223-F1
#
_entry.id   AF-A0A1A7X223-F1
#
_cell.length_a   1.000
_cell.length_b   1.000
_cell.length_c   1.000
_cell.angle_alpha   90.00
_cell.angle_beta   90.00
_cell.angle_gamma   90.00
#
_symmetry.space_group_name_H-M   'P 1'
#
loop_
_entity.id
_entity.type
_entity.pdbx_description
1 polymer ?
#
loop_
_entity_poly.entity_id
_entity_poly.type
_entity_poly.pdbx_seq_one_letter_code
_entity_poly.pdbx_strand_id
1 'polypeptide(L)'
;EAAVKHSKQLQDLEQSYTSKMMLNHQKYQDLLQKHEKMQEEYKNQLKSAEESHTQALEDVTQMYEVKLQEKTQLLSLHQEEAAQKVHEFEEILKQAEENEKEKTRLIQVQYEQQLHSEKETNKNLKKKAAVVEQKLHGAHRQADDWCDDVTKLKQEQQRLLGLIHSLEGDITQQKRQISGHEKTGRDKDNTISSLKKKNQDLETLKFLLEFQVNDFQKQMESHQDEINKRSEKIQQLEDVLLQMDKSNSQLKLSVSDLRLKLNTKDKEMRREMHKGKDLETTLERFKSDLHGCVGFIQDPKQLRDSILKMHSHYGPQPDSVEKSSAAHHVPDGFLHHRDLQEKTISSLKWKLEKSKKKQEKVSARIMRENETLIAEINTLRKELHVLRTQLVHMKRSRAPGEELKHQAVVLTHTEAAFL
;
A
#
# COMPACT_ATOMS: atom_id res chain seq x y z
N GLU A 1 -56.62 -167.18 -179.35
CA GLU A 1 -57.63 -166.90 -178.31
C GLU A 1 -57.17 -166.94 -176.85
N ALA A 2 -56.03 -167.53 -176.47
CA ALA A 2 -55.57 -167.53 -175.07
C ALA A 2 -55.09 -166.16 -174.54
N ALA A 3 -54.69 -165.22 -175.41
CA ALA A 3 -54.13 -163.93 -175.03
C ALA A 3 -55.17 -162.90 -174.51
N VAL A 4 -56.46 -163.09 -174.77
CA VAL A 4 -57.48 -162.07 -174.47
C VAL A 4 -58.14 -162.26 -173.10
N LYS A 5 -58.18 -163.49 -172.55
CA LYS A 5 -58.76 -163.76 -171.21
C LYS A 5 -57.83 -163.42 -170.04
N HIS A 6 -56.51 -163.55 -170.20
CA HIS A 6 -55.56 -163.31 -169.10
C HIS A 6 -55.32 -161.82 -168.82
N SER A 7 -55.47 -160.96 -169.83
CA SER A 7 -55.31 -159.51 -169.67
C SER A 7 -56.42 -158.91 -168.78
N LYS A 8 -57.66 -159.43 -168.89
CA LYS A 8 -58.81 -158.89 -168.16
C LYS A 8 -58.78 -159.18 -166.65
N GLN A 9 -58.29 -160.36 -166.25
CA GLN A 9 -58.18 -160.73 -164.84
C GLN A 9 -57.05 -159.99 -164.10
N LEU A 10 -55.97 -159.63 -164.79
CA LEU A 10 -54.90 -158.82 -164.20
C LEU A 10 -55.39 -157.40 -163.88
N GLN A 11 -56.19 -156.84 -164.79
CA GLN A 11 -56.69 -155.46 -164.67
C GLN A 11 -57.68 -155.28 -163.50
N ASP A 12 -58.55 -156.27 -163.25
CA ASP A 12 -59.50 -156.22 -162.12
C ASP A 12 -58.79 -156.36 -160.76
N LEU A 13 -57.73 -157.17 -160.69
CA LEU A 13 -56.94 -157.33 -159.47
C LEU A 13 -56.15 -156.05 -159.13
N GLU A 14 -55.58 -155.40 -160.15
CA GLU A 14 -54.93 -154.09 -160.02
C GLU A 14 -55.93 -153.04 -159.52
N GLN A 15 -57.14 -152.96 -160.08
CA GLN A 15 -58.15 -152.00 -159.61
C GLN A 15 -58.57 -152.23 -158.15
N SER A 16 -58.73 -153.48 -157.71
CA SER A 16 -59.06 -153.79 -156.31
C SER A 16 -57.95 -153.39 -155.34
N TYR A 17 -56.70 -153.68 -155.67
CA TYR A 17 -55.55 -153.25 -154.86
C TYR A 17 -55.39 -151.73 -154.83
N THR A 18 -55.64 -151.07 -155.96
CA THR A 18 -55.55 -149.61 -156.08
C THR A 18 -56.63 -148.93 -155.24
N SER A 19 -57.86 -149.45 -155.25
CA SER A 19 -58.96 -148.93 -154.42
C SER A 19 -58.71 -149.09 -152.92
N LYS A 20 -58.19 -150.23 -152.47
CA LYS A 20 -57.79 -150.43 -151.06
C LYS A 20 -56.63 -149.53 -150.65
N MET A 21 -55.65 -149.32 -151.52
CA MET A 21 -54.55 -148.38 -151.27
C MET A 21 -55.06 -146.95 -151.13
N MET A 22 -55.96 -146.50 -152.02
CA MET A 22 -56.56 -145.17 -151.90
C MET A 22 -57.36 -145.00 -150.61
N LEU A 23 -58.13 -146.02 -150.21
CA LEU A 23 -58.95 -145.93 -148.99
C LEU A 23 -58.09 -145.95 -147.71
N ASN A 24 -56.99 -146.71 -147.70
CA ASN A 24 -56.00 -146.64 -146.61
C ASN A 24 -55.26 -145.31 -146.59
N HIS A 25 -54.90 -144.76 -147.75
CA HIS A 25 -54.28 -143.44 -147.85
C HIS A 25 -55.23 -142.36 -147.33
N GLN A 26 -56.51 -142.41 -147.70
CA GLN A 26 -57.54 -141.49 -147.20
C GLN A 26 -57.68 -141.57 -145.67
N LYS A 27 -57.74 -142.79 -145.10
CA LYS A 27 -57.79 -142.96 -143.64
C LYS A 27 -56.56 -142.42 -142.92
N TYR A 28 -55.37 -142.63 -143.49
CA TYR A 28 -54.12 -142.10 -142.92
C TYR A 28 -54.09 -140.58 -143.02
N GLN A 29 -54.55 -140.01 -144.12
CA GLN A 29 -54.66 -138.57 -144.32
C GLN A 29 -55.67 -137.92 -143.35
N ASP A 30 -56.83 -138.55 -143.13
CA ASP A 30 -57.83 -138.08 -142.17
C ASP A 30 -57.30 -138.15 -140.72
N LEU A 31 -56.55 -139.21 -140.39
CA LEU A 31 -55.92 -139.36 -139.08
C LEU A 31 -54.82 -138.31 -138.85
N LEU A 32 -54.00 -138.04 -139.88
CA LEU A 32 -53.01 -136.96 -139.87
C LEU A 32 -53.69 -135.60 -139.64
N GLN A 33 -54.74 -135.28 -140.39
CA GLN A 33 -55.47 -134.03 -140.21
C GLN A 33 -56.10 -133.90 -138.80
N LYS A 34 -56.63 -135.00 -138.25
CA LYS A 34 -57.14 -135.00 -136.86
C LYS A 34 -56.02 -134.78 -135.84
N HIS A 35 -54.85 -135.40 -136.06
CA HIS A 35 -53.70 -135.21 -135.20
C HIS A 35 -53.18 -133.76 -135.26
N GLU A 36 -53.06 -133.19 -136.46
CA GLU A 36 -52.68 -131.79 -136.67
C GLU A 36 -53.67 -130.82 -136.00
N LYS A 37 -54.97 -131.04 -136.16
CA LYS A 37 -56.00 -130.23 -135.49
C LYS A 37 -55.91 -130.32 -133.97
N MET A 38 -55.79 -131.54 -133.44
CA MET A 38 -55.63 -131.77 -132.01
C MET A 38 -54.35 -131.09 -131.48
N GLN A 39 -53.24 -131.22 -132.21
CA GLN A 39 -51.97 -130.60 -131.84
C GLN A 39 -52.07 -129.07 -131.86
N GLU A 40 -52.74 -128.50 -132.86
CA GLU A 40 -52.96 -127.05 -132.95
C GLU A 40 -53.94 -126.56 -131.86
N GLU A 41 -54.99 -127.32 -131.54
CA GLU A 41 -55.89 -127.03 -130.42
C GLU A 41 -55.14 -127.04 -129.08
N TYR A 42 -54.31 -128.06 -128.81
CA TYR A 42 -53.49 -128.10 -127.60
C TYR A 42 -52.48 -126.97 -127.53
N LYS A 43 -51.85 -126.64 -128.64
CA LYS A 43 -50.90 -125.51 -128.73
C LYS A 43 -51.61 -124.19 -128.47
N ASN A 44 -52.82 -124.00 -128.98
CA ASN A 44 -53.61 -122.80 -128.73
C ASN A 44 -54.10 -122.72 -127.28
N GLN A 45 -54.52 -123.85 -126.69
CA GLN A 45 -54.86 -123.90 -125.26
C GLN A 45 -53.66 -123.59 -124.38
N LEU A 46 -52.47 -124.13 -124.70
CA LEU A 46 -51.24 -123.87 -123.96
C LEU A 46 -50.86 -122.39 -124.04
N LYS A 47 -50.88 -121.81 -125.25
CA LYS A 47 -50.61 -120.37 -125.44
C LYS A 47 -51.60 -119.49 -124.71
N SER A 48 -52.90 -119.77 -124.81
CA SER A 48 -53.92 -118.99 -124.11
C SER A 48 -53.77 -119.09 -122.58
N ALA A 49 -53.38 -120.26 -122.07
CA ALA A 49 -53.09 -120.44 -120.65
C ALA A 49 -51.80 -119.70 -120.22
N GLU A 50 -50.75 -119.74 -121.04
CA GLU A 50 -49.51 -118.99 -120.82
C GLU A 50 -49.78 -117.48 -120.83
N GLU A 51 -50.47 -116.96 -121.86
CA GLU A 51 -50.85 -115.55 -121.99
C GLU A 51 -51.73 -115.08 -120.82
N SER A 52 -52.72 -115.88 -120.43
CA SER A 52 -53.55 -115.59 -119.27
C SER A 52 -52.76 -115.61 -117.97
N HIS A 53 -51.77 -116.50 -117.83
CA HIS A 53 -50.93 -116.57 -116.64
C HIS A 53 -49.94 -115.40 -116.58
N THR A 54 -49.31 -115.04 -117.70
CA THR A 54 -48.45 -113.86 -117.79
C THR A 54 -49.23 -112.58 -117.51
N GLN A 55 -50.43 -112.42 -118.06
CA GLN A 55 -51.26 -111.25 -117.78
C GLN A 55 -51.63 -111.15 -116.30
N ALA A 56 -52.06 -112.26 -115.68
CA ALA A 56 -52.37 -112.27 -114.26
C ALA A 56 -51.14 -111.95 -113.39
N LEU A 57 -49.96 -112.42 -113.79
CA LEU A 57 -48.70 -112.15 -113.10
C LEU A 57 -48.27 -110.68 -113.26
N GLU A 58 -48.43 -110.11 -114.45
CA GLU A 58 -48.20 -108.69 -114.72
C GLU A 58 -49.16 -107.81 -113.93
N ASP A 59 -50.46 -108.11 -113.91
CA ASP A 59 -51.46 -107.35 -113.16
C ASP A 59 -51.13 -107.35 -111.66
N VAL A 60 -50.76 -108.51 -111.10
CA VAL A 60 -50.35 -108.65 -109.70
C VAL A 60 -49.04 -107.88 -109.44
N THR A 61 -48.08 -107.94 -110.35
CA THR A 61 -46.81 -107.22 -110.23
C THR A 61 -47.03 -105.71 -110.23
N GLN A 62 -47.81 -105.19 -111.17
CA GLN A 62 -48.17 -103.77 -111.24
C GLN A 62 -48.93 -103.33 -109.99
N MET A 63 -49.89 -104.13 -109.50
CA MET A 63 -50.58 -103.82 -108.24
C MET A 63 -49.62 -103.71 -107.05
N TYR A 64 -48.61 -104.58 -106.96
CA TYR A 64 -47.62 -104.51 -105.88
C TYR A 64 -46.60 -103.39 -106.08
N GLU A 65 -46.20 -103.08 -107.32
CA GLU A 65 -45.34 -101.94 -107.63
C GLU A 65 -46.02 -100.62 -107.27
N VAL A 66 -47.30 -100.44 -107.63
CA VAL A 66 -48.08 -99.25 -107.26
C VAL A 66 -48.18 -99.16 -105.73
N LYS A 67 -48.52 -100.25 -105.03
CA LYS A 67 -48.54 -100.26 -103.56
C LYS A 67 -47.18 -99.94 -102.95
N LEU A 68 -46.09 -100.43 -103.53
CA LEU A 68 -44.73 -100.15 -103.06
C LEU A 68 -44.38 -98.67 -103.25
N GLN A 69 -44.72 -98.09 -104.40
CA GLN A 69 -44.56 -96.66 -104.67
C GLN A 69 -45.37 -95.81 -103.70
N GLU A 70 -46.65 -96.11 -103.49
CA GLU A 70 -47.50 -95.43 -102.52
C GLU A 70 -46.91 -95.49 -101.11
N LYS A 71 -46.46 -96.67 -100.66
CA LYS A 71 -45.83 -96.82 -99.34
C LYS A 71 -44.49 -96.08 -99.23
N THR A 72 -43.71 -96.05 -100.30
CA THR A 72 -42.45 -95.31 -100.36
C THR A 72 -42.69 -93.80 -100.28
N GLN A 73 -43.68 -93.29 -101.01
CA GLN A 73 -44.09 -91.88 -100.97
C GLN A 73 -44.61 -91.51 -99.58
N LEU A 74 -45.45 -92.35 -98.98
CA LEU A 74 -45.98 -92.12 -97.62
C LEU A 74 -44.85 -92.12 -96.57
N LEU A 75 -43.87 -93.01 -96.72
CA LEU A 75 -42.69 -93.06 -95.85
C LEU A 75 -41.80 -91.82 -96.03
N SER A 76 -41.58 -91.37 -97.26
CA SER A 76 -40.87 -90.11 -97.55
C SER A 76 -41.58 -88.91 -96.94
N LEU A 77 -42.91 -88.83 -97.08
CA LEU A 77 -43.72 -87.76 -96.48
C LEU A 77 -43.58 -87.76 -94.96
N HIS A 78 -43.73 -88.90 -94.30
CA HIS A 78 -43.57 -88.99 -92.85
C HIS A 78 -42.14 -88.69 -92.37
N GLN A 79 -41.11 -89.05 -93.15
CA GLN A 79 -39.73 -88.67 -92.86
C GLN A 79 -39.52 -87.15 -92.97
N GLU A 80 -40.10 -86.52 -94.00
CA GLU A 80 -40.05 -85.07 -94.17
C GLU A 80 -40.82 -84.34 -93.06
N GLU A 81 -42.02 -84.80 -92.70
CA GLU A 81 -42.78 -84.29 -91.55
C GLU A 81 -42.01 -84.45 -90.23
N ALA A 82 -41.33 -85.58 -90.02
CA ALA A 82 -40.52 -85.80 -88.83
C ALA A 82 -39.31 -84.86 -88.80
N ALA A 83 -38.62 -84.67 -89.92
CA ALA A 83 -37.49 -83.75 -90.04
C ALA A 83 -37.92 -82.29 -89.81
N GLN A 84 -39.07 -81.88 -90.36
CA GLN A 84 -39.66 -80.56 -90.13
C GLN A 84 -39.97 -80.35 -88.64
N LYS A 85 -40.61 -81.32 -87.97
CA LYS A 85 -40.87 -81.21 -86.52
C LYS A 85 -39.60 -81.12 -85.69
N VAL A 86 -38.56 -81.89 -86.03
CA VAL A 86 -37.27 -81.80 -85.33
C VAL A 86 -36.67 -80.40 -85.50
N HIS A 87 -36.68 -79.86 -86.72
CA HIS A 87 -36.17 -78.52 -86.98
C HIS A 87 -36.97 -77.43 -86.24
N GLU A 88 -38.31 -77.55 -86.20
CA GLU A 88 -39.17 -76.65 -85.42
C GLU A 88 -38.85 -76.70 -83.92
N PHE A 89 -38.66 -77.90 -83.34
CA PHE A 89 -38.29 -78.05 -81.93
C PHE A 89 -36.89 -77.48 -81.63
N GLU A 90 -35.92 -77.66 -82.53
CA GLU A 90 -34.59 -77.08 -82.40
C GLU A 90 -34.63 -75.55 -82.39
N GLU A 91 -35.42 -74.92 -83.27
CA GLU A 91 -35.59 -73.47 -83.28
C GLU A 91 -36.32 -72.95 -82.03
N ILE A 92 -37.35 -73.66 -81.55
CA ILE A 92 -38.02 -73.34 -80.28
C ILE A 92 -37.04 -73.42 -79.11
N LEU A 93 -36.22 -74.48 -79.04
CA LEU A 93 -35.21 -74.64 -78.00
C LEU A 93 -34.17 -73.51 -78.05
N LYS A 94 -33.69 -73.16 -79.25
CA LYS A 94 -32.72 -72.09 -79.44
C LYS A 94 -33.27 -70.73 -79.00
N GLN A 95 -34.52 -70.40 -79.37
CA GLN A 95 -35.18 -69.18 -78.90
C GLN A 95 -35.41 -69.18 -77.39
N ALA A 96 -35.79 -70.31 -76.80
CA ALA A 96 -35.93 -70.43 -75.35
C ALA A 96 -34.60 -70.18 -74.64
N GLU A 97 -33.49 -70.76 -75.13
CA GLU A 97 -32.15 -70.52 -74.59
C GLU A 97 -31.71 -69.06 -74.73
N GLU A 98 -31.91 -68.43 -75.89
CA GLU A 98 -31.57 -67.02 -76.12
C GLU A 98 -32.36 -66.11 -75.19
N ASN A 99 -33.66 -66.39 -74.98
CA ASN A 99 -34.50 -65.65 -74.04
C ASN A 99 -34.00 -65.78 -72.59
N GLU A 100 -33.63 -66.99 -72.14
CA GLU A 100 -33.08 -67.19 -70.79
C GLU A 100 -31.70 -66.54 -70.61
N LYS A 101 -30.84 -66.58 -71.65
CA LYS A 101 -29.56 -65.86 -71.67
C LYS A 101 -29.77 -64.35 -71.54
N GLU A 102 -30.77 -63.79 -72.23
CA GLU A 102 -31.07 -62.36 -72.16
C GLU A 102 -31.66 -61.95 -70.81
N LYS A 103 -32.57 -62.76 -70.23
CA LYS A 103 -33.07 -62.55 -68.86
C LYS A 103 -31.92 -62.57 -67.84
N THR A 104 -31.01 -63.54 -67.97
CA THR A 104 -29.84 -63.66 -67.09
C THR A 104 -28.93 -62.43 -67.20
N ARG A 105 -28.67 -61.95 -68.43
CA ARG A 105 -27.91 -60.71 -68.67
C ARG A 105 -28.59 -59.49 -68.06
N LEU A 106 -29.90 -59.34 -68.24
CA LEU A 106 -30.65 -58.23 -67.68
C LEU A 106 -30.55 -58.20 -66.16
N ILE A 107 -30.75 -59.34 -65.50
CA ILE A 107 -30.60 -59.49 -64.04
C ILE A 107 -29.17 -59.14 -63.62
N GLN A 108 -28.17 -59.62 -64.35
CA GLN A 108 -26.76 -59.34 -64.06
C GLN A 108 -26.45 -57.83 -64.14
N VAL A 109 -26.90 -57.15 -65.20
CA VAL A 109 -26.72 -55.69 -65.37
C VAL A 109 -27.43 -54.92 -64.25
N GLN A 110 -28.64 -55.32 -63.87
CA GLN A 110 -29.37 -54.68 -62.77
C GLN A 110 -28.61 -54.82 -61.44
N TYR A 111 -28.11 -56.01 -61.11
CA TYR A 111 -27.34 -56.21 -59.89
C TYR A 111 -25.98 -55.50 -59.91
N GLU A 112 -25.31 -55.43 -61.07
CA GLU A 112 -24.06 -54.66 -61.21
C GLU A 112 -24.29 -53.16 -61.01
N GLN A 113 -25.38 -52.62 -61.55
CA GLN A 113 -25.77 -51.23 -61.33
C GLN A 113 -26.10 -50.95 -59.86
N GLN A 114 -26.89 -51.82 -59.20
CA GLN A 114 -27.18 -51.70 -57.77
C GLN A 114 -25.91 -51.79 -56.91
N LEU A 115 -25.02 -52.72 -57.23
CA LEU A 115 -23.75 -52.84 -56.51
C LEU A 115 -22.86 -51.61 -56.71
N HIS A 116 -22.87 -51.02 -57.91
CA HIS A 116 -22.13 -49.82 -58.21
C HIS A 116 -22.66 -48.61 -57.44
N SER A 117 -23.99 -48.41 -57.44
CA SER A 117 -24.63 -47.31 -56.71
C SER A 117 -24.39 -47.44 -55.20
N GLU A 118 -24.53 -48.64 -54.63
CA GLU A 118 -24.23 -48.90 -53.21
C GLU A 118 -22.75 -48.67 -52.87
N LYS A 119 -21.82 -49.04 -53.76
CA LYS A 119 -20.39 -48.73 -53.56
C LYS A 119 -20.13 -47.22 -53.57
N GLU A 120 -20.82 -46.47 -54.42
CA GLU A 120 -20.68 -45.03 -54.52
C GLU A 120 -21.28 -44.31 -53.31
N THR A 121 -22.48 -44.70 -52.87
CA THR A 121 -23.10 -44.18 -51.64
C THR A 121 -22.24 -44.49 -50.42
N ASN A 122 -21.69 -45.70 -50.30
CA ASN A 122 -20.80 -46.08 -49.20
C ASN A 122 -19.51 -45.23 -49.20
N LYS A 123 -18.88 -45.01 -50.36
CA LYS A 123 -17.72 -44.11 -50.47
C LYS A 123 -18.08 -42.69 -50.03
N ASN A 124 -19.24 -42.18 -50.41
CA ASN A 124 -19.71 -40.85 -50.01
C ASN A 124 -20.01 -40.76 -48.51
N LEU A 125 -20.62 -41.79 -47.94
CA LEU A 125 -20.85 -41.90 -46.49
C LEU A 125 -19.54 -41.95 -45.71
N LYS A 126 -18.55 -42.72 -46.17
CA LYS A 126 -17.21 -42.76 -45.56
C LYS A 126 -16.52 -41.39 -45.58
N LYS A 127 -16.60 -40.66 -46.69
CA LYS A 127 -16.08 -39.28 -46.78
C LYS A 127 -16.78 -38.36 -45.78
N LYS A 128 -18.11 -38.41 -45.70
CA LYS A 128 -18.89 -37.62 -44.73
C LYS A 128 -18.54 -37.99 -43.29
N ALA A 129 -18.42 -39.29 -42.98
CA ALA A 129 -18.02 -39.78 -41.67
C ALA A 129 -16.64 -39.25 -41.26
N ALA A 130 -15.65 -39.32 -42.15
CA ALA A 130 -14.31 -38.78 -41.88
C ALA A 130 -14.31 -37.27 -41.61
N VAL A 131 -15.12 -36.49 -42.35
CA VAL A 131 -15.28 -35.05 -42.09
C VAL A 131 -15.93 -34.79 -40.73
N VAL A 132 -16.93 -35.59 -40.35
CA VAL A 132 -17.58 -35.48 -39.03
C VAL A 132 -16.59 -35.85 -37.92
N GLU A 133 -15.82 -36.92 -38.08
CA GLU A 133 -14.75 -37.29 -37.15
C GLU A 133 -13.74 -36.16 -36.98
N GLN A 134 -13.27 -35.54 -38.06
CA GLN A 134 -12.33 -34.42 -37.98
C GLN A 134 -12.92 -33.22 -37.24
N LYS A 135 -14.19 -32.88 -37.51
CA LYS A 135 -14.91 -31.80 -36.79
C LYS A 135 -15.06 -32.13 -35.30
N LEU A 136 -15.36 -33.39 -34.97
CA LEU A 136 -15.51 -33.85 -33.60
C LEU A 136 -14.19 -33.77 -32.84
N HIS A 137 -13.08 -34.19 -33.45
CA HIS A 137 -11.73 -34.02 -32.88
C HIS A 137 -11.38 -32.55 -32.68
N GLY A 138 -11.73 -31.67 -33.63
CA GLY A 138 -11.52 -30.23 -33.50
C GLY A 138 -12.32 -29.62 -32.33
N ALA A 139 -13.60 -29.98 -32.21
CA ALA A 139 -14.44 -29.55 -31.10
C ALA A 139 -13.95 -30.09 -29.75
N HIS A 140 -13.43 -31.32 -29.72
CA HIS A 140 -12.88 -31.91 -28.50
C HIS A 140 -11.62 -31.17 -28.03
N ARG A 141 -10.67 -30.90 -28.94
CA ARG A 141 -9.48 -30.08 -28.62
C ARG A 141 -9.87 -28.69 -28.13
N GLN A 142 -10.85 -28.07 -28.77
CA GLN A 142 -11.33 -26.77 -28.33
C GLN A 142 -11.94 -26.85 -26.92
N ALA A 143 -12.70 -27.91 -26.62
CA ALA A 143 -13.24 -28.14 -25.28
C ALA A 143 -12.13 -28.33 -24.23
N ASP A 144 -11.05 -29.04 -24.58
CA ASP A 144 -9.89 -29.20 -23.72
C ASP A 144 -9.20 -27.85 -23.45
N ASP A 145 -8.98 -27.03 -24.50
CA ASP A 145 -8.42 -25.67 -24.38
C ASP A 145 -9.29 -24.79 -23.45
N TRP A 146 -10.62 -24.84 -23.62
CA TRP A 146 -11.56 -24.14 -22.72
C TRP A 146 -11.49 -24.65 -21.28
N CYS A 147 -11.34 -25.96 -21.07
CA CYS A 147 -11.14 -26.54 -19.75
C CYS A 147 -9.86 -26.03 -19.10
N ASP A 148 -8.74 -25.99 -19.83
CA ASP A 148 -7.47 -25.45 -19.35
C ASP A 148 -7.60 -23.97 -18.95
N ASP A 149 -8.25 -23.15 -19.77
CA ASP A 149 -8.46 -21.74 -19.45
C ASP A 149 -9.37 -21.54 -18.23
N VAL A 150 -10.41 -22.37 -18.08
CA VAL A 150 -11.23 -22.38 -16.86
C VAL A 150 -10.40 -22.73 -15.63
N THR A 151 -9.46 -23.68 -15.72
CA THR A 151 -8.59 -24.02 -14.58
C THR A 151 -7.65 -22.87 -14.22
N LYS A 152 -7.03 -22.20 -15.20
CA LYS A 152 -6.17 -21.02 -14.98
C LYS A 152 -6.95 -19.89 -14.32
N LEU A 153 -8.15 -19.59 -14.82
CA LEU A 153 -9.01 -18.55 -14.25
C LEU A 153 -9.43 -18.87 -12.81
N LYS A 154 -9.71 -20.14 -12.49
CA LYS A 154 -10.00 -20.57 -11.11
C LYS A 154 -8.81 -20.41 -10.18
N GLN A 155 -7.59 -20.73 -10.64
CA GLN A 155 -6.37 -20.53 -9.85
C GLN A 155 -6.12 -19.04 -9.57
N GLU A 156 -6.28 -18.18 -10.57
CA GLU A 156 -6.13 -16.74 -10.39
C GLU A 156 -7.22 -16.16 -9.48
N GLN A 157 -8.46 -16.64 -9.59
CA GLN A 157 -9.54 -16.27 -8.67
C GLN A 157 -9.18 -16.64 -7.22
N GLN A 158 -8.65 -17.84 -6.97
CA GLN A 158 -8.21 -18.25 -5.64
C GLN A 158 -7.05 -17.39 -5.12
N ARG A 159 -6.09 -17.03 -5.99
CA ARG A 159 -4.98 -16.14 -5.65
C ARG A 159 -5.48 -14.75 -5.25
N LEU A 160 -6.40 -14.18 -6.03
CA LEU A 160 -7.01 -12.87 -5.76
C LEU A 160 -7.84 -12.89 -4.47
N LEU A 161 -8.62 -13.95 -4.24
CA LEU A 161 -9.34 -14.13 -2.97
C LEU A 161 -8.38 -14.20 -1.78
N GLY A 162 -7.25 -14.91 -1.90
CA GLY A 162 -6.22 -14.95 -0.87
C GLY A 162 -5.65 -13.55 -0.57
N LEU A 163 -5.39 -12.76 -1.61
CA LEU A 163 -4.92 -11.37 -1.46
C LEU A 163 -5.98 -10.50 -0.77
N ILE A 164 -7.26 -10.60 -1.16
CA ILE A 164 -8.36 -9.86 -0.53
C ILE A 164 -8.43 -10.18 0.98
N HIS A 165 -8.40 -11.45 1.37
CA HIS A 165 -8.43 -11.82 2.80
C HIS A 165 -7.24 -11.26 3.58
N SER A 166 -6.04 -11.22 2.98
CA SER A 166 -4.87 -10.63 3.62
C SER A 166 -5.02 -9.11 3.83
N LEU A 167 -5.51 -8.40 2.82
CA LEU A 167 -5.77 -6.96 2.89
C LEU A 167 -6.90 -6.63 3.87
N GLU A 168 -7.95 -7.43 3.93
CA GLU A 168 -9.01 -7.31 4.95
C GLU A 168 -8.43 -7.48 6.35
N GLY A 169 -7.52 -8.45 6.54
CA GLY A 169 -6.76 -8.63 7.77
C GLY A 169 -5.99 -7.36 8.18
N ASP A 170 -5.21 -6.80 7.25
CA ASP A 170 -4.44 -5.57 7.48
C ASP A 170 -5.35 -4.38 7.82
N ILE A 171 -6.48 -4.21 7.13
CA ILE A 171 -7.48 -3.17 7.42
C ILE A 171 -8.04 -3.33 8.83
N THR A 172 -8.38 -4.56 9.26
CA THR A 172 -8.90 -4.78 10.62
C THR A 172 -7.84 -4.48 11.69
N GLN A 173 -6.58 -4.83 11.44
CA GLN A 173 -5.47 -4.50 12.33
C GLN A 173 -5.25 -2.99 12.42
N GLN A 174 -5.23 -2.28 11.29
CA GLN A 174 -5.11 -0.82 11.25
C GLN A 174 -6.27 -0.13 11.98
N LYS A 175 -7.52 -0.59 11.77
CA LYS A 175 -8.69 -0.08 12.50
C LYS A 175 -8.53 -0.25 14.02
N ARG A 176 -8.01 -1.39 14.48
CA ARG A 176 -7.73 -1.63 15.90
C ARG A 176 -6.64 -0.67 16.43
N GLN A 177 -5.58 -0.42 15.66
CA GLN A 177 -4.53 0.53 16.03
C GLN A 177 -5.07 1.96 16.13
N ILE A 178 -5.86 2.42 15.15
CA ILE A 178 -6.52 3.73 15.16
C ILE A 178 -7.38 3.88 16.42
N SER A 179 -8.25 2.90 16.70
CA SER A 179 -9.09 2.92 17.90
C SER A 179 -8.26 3.00 19.21
N GLY A 180 -7.14 2.28 19.28
CA GLY A 180 -6.22 2.36 20.41
C GLY A 180 -5.57 3.75 20.57
N HIS A 181 -5.17 4.37 19.45
CA HIS A 181 -4.63 5.72 19.44
C HIS A 181 -5.68 6.77 19.79
N GLU A 182 -6.92 6.65 19.30
CA GLU A 182 -8.04 7.52 19.66
C GLU A 182 -8.36 7.45 21.16
N LYS A 183 -8.37 6.25 21.75
CA LYS A 183 -8.54 6.08 23.20
C LYS A 183 -7.42 6.80 23.97
N THR A 184 -6.17 6.58 23.57
CA THR A 184 -5.01 7.24 24.18
C THR A 184 -5.07 8.77 24.02
N GLY A 185 -5.51 9.26 22.85
CA GLY A 185 -5.72 10.68 22.60
C GLY A 185 -6.76 11.27 23.54
N ARG A 186 -7.91 10.59 23.68
CA ARG A 186 -8.98 10.98 24.60
C ARG A 186 -8.52 11.03 26.05
N ASP A 187 -7.73 10.05 26.50
CA ASP A 187 -7.18 10.03 27.86
C ASP A 187 -6.22 11.21 28.09
N LYS A 188 -5.42 11.58 27.08
CA LYS A 188 -4.57 12.77 27.14
C LYS A 188 -5.39 14.06 27.16
N ASP A 189 -6.44 14.18 26.35
CA ASP A 189 -7.32 15.36 26.33
C ASP A 189 -8.04 15.56 27.67
N ASN A 190 -8.48 14.46 28.31
CA ASN A 190 -9.04 14.49 29.66
C ASN A 190 -8.01 14.99 30.68
N THR A 191 -6.78 14.49 30.60
CA THR A 191 -5.67 14.92 31.47
C THR A 191 -5.35 16.40 31.28
N ILE A 192 -5.26 16.87 30.03
CA ILE A 192 -5.05 18.28 29.69
C ILE A 192 -6.18 19.13 30.25
N SER A 193 -7.43 18.69 30.11
CA SER A 193 -8.60 19.41 30.62
C SER A 193 -8.57 19.54 32.14
N SER A 194 -8.21 18.47 32.86
CA SER A 194 -8.00 18.51 34.31
C SER A 194 -6.88 19.47 34.71
N LEU A 195 -5.74 19.42 34.02
CA LEU A 195 -4.61 20.32 34.27
C LEU A 195 -4.96 21.78 33.98
N LYS A 196 -5.71 22.07 32.91
CA LYS A 196 -6.21 23.42 32.61
C LYS A 196 -7.07 23.96 33.74
N LYS A 197 -7.99 23.14 34.28
CA LYS A 197 -8.81 23.53 35.43
C LYS A 197 -7.94 23.84 36.65
N LYS A 198 -6.98 22.97 37.00
CA LYS A 198 -6.03 23.23 38.09
C LYS A 198 -5.22 24.51 37.86
N ASN A 199 -4.82 24.79 36.63
CA ASN A 199 -4.06 25.99 36.31
C ASN A 199 -4.92 27.26 36.49
N GLN A 200 -6.20 27.21 36.12
CA GLN A 200 -7.16 28.29 36.37
C GLN A 200 -7.37 28.52 37.88
N ASP A 201 -7.47 27.44 38.66
CA ASP A 201 -7.55 27.53 40.13
C ASP A 201 -6.28 28.20 40.71
N LEU A 202 -5.10 27.83 40.20
CA LEU A 202 -3.82 28.45 40.58
C LEU A 202 -3.72 29.92 40.17
N GLU A 203 -4.21 30.32 39.00
CA GLU A 203 -4.28 31.72 38.59
C GLU A 203 -5.18 32.54 39.52
N THR A 204 -6.33 31.96 39.91
CA THR A 204 -7.24 32.60 40.87
C THR A 204 -6.57 32.75 42.24
N LEU A 205 -5.88 31.71 42.73
CA LEU A 205 -5.13 31.77 43.98
C LEU A 205 -3.99 32.80 43.89
N LYS A 206 -3.26 32.84 42.78
CA LYS A 206 -2.21 33.83 42.53
C LYS A 206 -2.79 35.25 42.62
N PHE A 207 -3.92 35.51 41.99
CA PHE A 207 -4.59 36.81 42.06
C PHE A 207 -4.96 37.19 43.50
N LEU A 208 -5.51 36.25 44.28
CA LEU A 208 -5.83 36.47 45.70
C LEU A 208 -4.58 36.78 46.52
N LEU A 209 -3.48 36.06 46.29
CA LEU A 209 -2.21 36.30 46.98
C LEU A 209 -1.58 37.64 46.57
N GLU A 210 -1.64 38.01 45.30
CA GLU A 210 -1.20 39.34 44.82
C GLU A 210 -2.01 40.46 45.48
N PHE A 211 -3.32 40.27 45.62
CA PHE A 211 -4.18 41.22 46.34
C PHE A 211 -3.76 41.35 47.82
N GLN A 212 -3.51 40.23 48.51
CA GLN A 212 -3.03 40.24 49.89
C GLN A 212 -1.66 40.91 50.04
N VAL A 213 -0.72 40.63 49.12
CA VAL A 213 0.60 41.27 49.11
C VAL A 213 0.48 42.78 48.94
N ASN A 214 -0.39 43.24 48.03
CA ASN A 214 -0.63 44.67 47.81
C ASN A 214 -1.24 45.33 49.06
N ASP A 215 -2.20 44.67 49.71
CA ASP A 215 -2.77 45.18 50.97
C ASP A 215 -1.70 45.32 52.07
N PHE A 216 -0.86 44.29 52.27
CA PHE A 216 0.25 44.37 53.21
C PHE A 216 1.28 45.43 52.82
N GLN A 217 1.58 45.63 51.53
CA GLN A 217 2.45 46.70 51.07
C GLN A 217 1.89 48.07 51.45
N LYS A 218 0.60 48.33 51.25
CA LYS A 218 -0.04 49.58 51.67
C LYS A 218 -0.01 49.79 53.18
N GLN A 219 -0.25 48.73 53.96
CA GLN A 219 -0.11 48.80 55.43
C GLN A 219 1.32 49.13 55.84
N MET A 220 2.32 48.50 55.20
CA MET A 220 3.73 48.79 55.43
C MET A 220 4.10 50.22 55.05
N GLU A 221 3.61 50.75 53.92
CA GLU A 221 3.81 52.14 53.51
C GLU A 221 3.22 53.11 54.54
N SER A 222 1.98 52.88 54.98
CA SER A 222 1.33 53.68 56.02
C SER A 222 2.12 53.67 57.34
N HIS A 223 2.58 52.50 57.78
CA HIS A 223 3.42 52.39 58.98
C HIS A 223 4.79 53.04 58.79
N GLN A 224 5.39 52.96 57.60
CA GLN A 224 6.65 53.63 57.29
C GLN A 224 6.48 55.16 57.33
N ASP A 225 5.37 55.68 56.83
CA ASP A 225 5.04 57.11 56.91
C ASP A 225 4.84 57.56 58.35
N GLU A 226 4.17 56.76 59.19
CA GLU A 226 4.06 57.02 60.63
C GLU A 226 5.42 57.02 61.33
N ILE A 227 6.29 56.07 60.99
CA ILE A 227 7.66 56.01 61.51
C ILE A 227 8.43 57.26 61.07
N ASN A 228 8.31 57.68 59.82
CA ASN A 228 8.98 58.88 59.30
C ASN A 228 8.50 60.14 60.04
N LYS A 229 7.19 60.32 60.22
CA LYS A 229 6.61 61.43 61.01
C LYS A 229 7.11 61.44 62.45
N ARG A 230 7.18 60.27 63.09
CA ARG A 230 7.71 60.15 64.45
C ARG A 230 9.21 60.47 64.49
N SER A 231 9.99 60.00 63.52
CA SER A 231 11.42 60.33 63.39
C SER A 231 11.64 61.82 63.18
N GLU A 232 10.86 62.48 62.32
CA GLU A 232 10.90 63.94 62.16
C GLU A 232 10.56 64.66 63.46
N LYS A 233 9.57 64.16 64.22
CA LYS A 233 9.22 64.76 65.51
C LYS A 233 10.35 64.61 66.54
N ILE A 234 11.01 63.44 66.55
CA ILE A 234 12.19 63.21 67.38
C ILE A 234 13.31 64.19 66.97
N GLN A 235 13.59 64.33 65.67
CA GLN A 235 14.59 65.28 65.17
C GLN A 235 14.29 66.73 65.61
N GLN A 236 13.03 67.17 65.52
CA GLN A 236 12.61 68.48 66.00
C GLN A 236 12.84 68.65 67.51
N LEU A 237 12.54 67.62 68.31
CA LEU A 237 12.78 67.65 69.76
C LEU A 237 14.28 67.66 70.08
N GLU A 238 15.08 66.90 69.35
CA GLU A 238 16.55 66.92 69.46
C GLU A 238 17.12 68.30 69.14
N ASP A 239 16.61 68.98 68.11
CA ASP A 239 17.02 70.35 67.77
C ASP A 239 16.67 71.35 68.88
N VAL A 240 15.47 71.23 69.47
CA VAL A 240 15.07 72.05 70.62
C VAL A 240 15.95 71.75 71.83
N LEU A 241 16.24 70.48 72.12
CA LEU A 241 17.15 70.10 73.20
C LEU A 241 18.56 70.68 72.97
N LEU A 242 19.11 70.60 71.76
CA LEU A 242 20.39 71.20 71.40
C LEU A 242 20.38 72.72 71.58
N GLN A 243 19.30 73.39 71.19
CA GLN A 243 19.14 74.82 71.41
C GLN A 243 19.07 75.15 72.90
N MET A 244 18.35 74.33 73.69
CA MET A 244 18.24 74.49 75.13
C MET A 244 19.60 74.27 75.82
N ASP A 245 20.38 73.27 75.40
CA ASP A 245 21.72 73.00 75.91
C ASP A 245 22.71 74.12 75.57
N LYS A 246 22.62 74.70 74.36
CA LYS A 246 23.37 75.91 74.00
C LYS A 246 23.02 77.07 74.92
N SER A 247 21.72 77.32 75.13
CA SER A 247 21.24 78.37 76.03
C SER A 247 21.67 78.13 77.49
N ASN A 248 21.58 76.88 77.98
CA ASN A 248 22.01 76.50 79.32
C ASN A 248 23.52 76.67 79.49
N SER A 249 24.31 76.33 78.46
CA SER A 249 25.76 76.59 78.44
C SER A 249 26.07 78.08 78.48
N GLN A 250 25.34 78.91 77.73
CA GLN A 250 25.46 80.37 77.78
C GLN A 250 25.08 80.93 79.17
N LEU A 251 24.01 80.43 79.78
CA LEU A 251 23.61 80.81 81.14
C LEU A 251 24.68 80.40 82.18
N LYS A 252 25.26 79.20 82.08
CA LYS A 252 26.37 78.77 82.95
C LYS A 252 27.60 79.68 82.81
N LEU A 253 27.94 80.09 81.59
CA LEU A 253 29.01 81.06 81.35
C LEU A 253 28.68 82.42 81.99
N SER A 254 27.45 82.92 81.83
CA SER A 254 26.98 84.16 82.44
C SER A 254 27.01 84.11 83.97
N VAL A 255 26.56 82.99 84.58
CA VAL A 255 26.66 82.76 86.03
C VAL A 255 28.11 82.75 86.49
N SER A 256 29.01 82.14 85.72
CA SER A 256 30.45 82.11 86.04
C SER A 256 31.08 83.51 85.96
N ASP A 257 30.71 84.31 84.95
CA ASP A 257 31.15 85.71 84.81
C ASP A 257 30.64 86.59 85.96
N LEU A 258 29.35 86.45 86.34
CA LEU A 258 28.77 87.14 87.50
C LEU A 258 29.44 86.72 88.82
N ARG A 259 29.74 85.43 89.01
CA ARG A 259 30.50 84.95 90.18
C ARG A 259 31.90 85.55 90.21
N LEU A 260 32.57 85.66 89.07
CA LEU A 260 33.90 86.27 88.97
C LEU A 260 33.83 87.77 89.34
N LYS A 261 32.84 88.50 88.81
CA LYS A 261 32.56 89.91 89.15
C LYS A 261 32.23 90.11 90.63
N LEU A 262 31.46 89.20 91.23
CA LEU A 262 31.18 89.24 92.67
C LEU A 262 32.48 89.07 93.46
N ASN A 263 33.31 88.09 93.09
CA ASN A 263 34.60 87.85 93.74
C ASN A 263 35.57 89.04 93.60
N THR A 264 35.61 89.73 92.46
CA THR A 264 36.43 90.93 92.31
C THR A 264 35.90 92.07 93.17
N LYS A 265 34.58 92.28 93.22
CA LYS A 265 33.94 93.27 94.09
C LYS A 265 34.14 92.97 95.57
N ASP A 266 34.07 91.70 95.99
CA ASP A 266 34.38 91.29 97.37
C ASP A 266 35.86 91.50 97.71
N LYS A 267 36.78 91.32 96.76
CA LYS A 267 38.20 91.65 96.96
C LYS A 267 38.41 93.16 97.08
N GLU A 268 37.74 93.97 96.26
CA GLU A 268 37.76 95.43 96.37
C GLU A 268 37.19 95.90 97.71
N MET A 269 36.02 95.39 98.11
CA MET A 269 35.41 95.68 99.40
C MET A 269 36.34 95.30 100.56
N ARG A 270 37.00 94.13 100.51
CA ARG A 270 37.98 93.72 101.52
C ARG A 270 39.19 94.65 101.58
N ARG A 271 39.65 95.18 100.45
CA ARG A 271 40.73 96.18 100.40
C ARG A 271 40.28 97.49 101.03
N GLU A 272 39.10 98.00 100.70
CA GLU A 272 38.57 99.23 101.30
C GLU A 272 38.29 99.06 102.80
N MET A 273 37.78 97.90 103.22
CA MET A 273 37.67 97.53 104.64
C MET A 273 39.03 97.51 105.35
N HIS A 274 40.08 96.97 104.72
CA HIS A 274 41.44 97.02 105.29
C HIS A 274 41.96 98.45 105.40
N LYS A 275 41.83 99.26 104.35
CA LYS A 275 42.19 100.69 104.39
C LYS A 275 41.44 101.43 105.48
N GLY A 276 40.15 101.16 105.65
CA GLY A 276 39.33 101.72 106.73
C GLY A 276 39.86 101.34 108.10
N LYS A 277 40.20 100.07 108.32
CA LYS A 277 40.83 99.60 109.56
C LYS A 277 42.21 100.21 109.80
N ASP A 278 43.05 100.31 108.77
CA ASP A 278 44.37 100.92 108.87
C ASP A 278 44.25 102.39 109.28
N LEU A 279 43.33 103.13 108.65
CA LEU A 279 43.00 104.51 109.04
C LEU A 279 42.50 104.62 110.48
N GLU A 280 41.61 103.71 110.91
CA GLU A 280 41.10 103.66 112.27
C GLU A 280 42.22 103.41 113.30
N THR A 281 43.16 102.50 113.01
CA THR A 281 44.35 102.30 113.85
C THR A 281 45.29 103.50 113.87
N THR A 282 45.48 104.20 112.76
CA THR A 282 46.26 105.46 112.78
C THR A 282 45.58 106.55 113.60
N LEU A 283 44.25 106.59 113.60
CA LEU A 283 43.46 107.55 114.37
C LEU A 283 43.49 107.26 115.88
N GLU A 284 43.41 105.99 116.28
CA GLU A 284 43.56 105.59 117.69
C GLU A 284 45.00 105.78 118.21
N ARG A 285 46.02 105.59 117.35
CA ARG A 285 47.41 105.97 117.69
C ARG A 285 47.56 107.47 117.88
N PHE A 286 47.03 108.27 116.94
CA PHE A 286 47.03 109.73 117.05
C PHE A 286 46.33 110.21 118.34
N LYS A 287 45.19 109.61 118.67
CA LYS A 287 44.43 109.90 119.90
C LYS A 287 45.21 109.52 121.16
N SER A 288 45.89 108.37 121.16
CA SER A 288 46.75 107.94 122.28
C SER A 288 47.93 108.90 122.49
N ASP A 289 48.60 109.31 121.41
CA ASP A 289 49.72 110.24 121.48
C ASP A 289 49.26 111.65 121.90
N LEU A 290 48.08 112.08 121.46
CA LEU A 290 47.45 113.33 121.92
C LEU A 290 47.13 113.27 123.42
N HIS A 291 46.61 112.14 123.91
CA HIS A 291 46.33 111.94 125.34
C HIS A 291 47.62 111.91 126.17
N GLY A 292 48.74 111.42 125.59
CA GLY A 292 50.08 111.57 126.15
C GLY A 292 50.54 113.03 126.24
N CYS A 293 50.26 113.85 125.22
CA CYS A 293 50.58 115.28 125.23
C CYS A 293 49.83 116.07 126.32
N VAL A 294 48.60 115.67 126.66
CA VAL A 294 47.81 116.30 127.74
C VAL A 294 48.49 116.15 129.12
N GLY A 295 49.29 115.11 129.34
CA GLY A 295 50.01 114.90 130.60
C GLY A 295 51.12 115.92 130.90
N PHE A 296 51.60 116.66 129.89
CA PHE A 296 52.71 117.62 130.02
C PHE A 296 52.25 119.09 130.13
N ILE A 297 50.95 119.33 130.41
CA ILE A 297 50.33 120.67 130.44
C ILE A 297 50.97 121.61 131.48
N GLN A 298 51.57 121.10 132.56
CA GLN A 298 52.18 121.94 133.61
C GLN A 298 53.67 122.25 133.40
N ASP A 299 54.31 121.74 132.33
CA ASP A 299 55.70 122.04 131.99
C ASP A 299 55.86 122.52 130.52
N PRO A 300 55.93 123.86 130.28
CA PRO A 300 55.80 124.44 128.95
C PRO A 300 56.96 124.11 127.99
N LYS A 301 58.11 123.63 128.47
CA LYS A 301 59.19 123.19 127.56
C LYS A 301 58.97 121.79 127.01
N GLN A 302 58.46 120.85 127.82
CA GLN A 302 58.21 119.47 127.38
C GLN A 302 56.98 119.35 126.47
N LEU A 303 55.95 120.19 126.68
CA LEU A 303 54.76 120.20 125.83
C LEU A 303 55.08 120.59 124.38
N ARG A 304 55.92 121.61 124.19
CA ARG A 304 56.33 122.08 122.85
C ARG A 304 57.07 120.99 122.08
N ASP A 305 58.00 120.29 122.72
CA ASP A 305 58.78 119.22 122.07
C ASP A 305 57.93 117.97 121.76
N SER A 306 56.96 117.63 122.62
CA SER A 306 56.00 116.55 122.37
C SER A 306 55.05 116.87 121.21
N ILE A 307 54.55 118.11 121.10
CA ILE A 307 53.71 118.55 119.98
C ILE A 307 54.51 118.62 118.66
N LEU A 308 55.78 119.00 118.71
CA LEU A 308 56.67 118.97 117.53
C LEU A 308 56.94 117.55 117.04
N LYS A 309 57.10 116.57 117.94
CA LYS A 309 57.22 115.14 117.57
C LYS A 309 55.94 114.61 116.92
N MET A 310 54.77 114.97 117.44
CA MET A 310 53.47 114.62 116.86
C MET A 310 53.31 115.15 115.42
N HIS A 311 53.62 116.43 115.21
CA HIS A 311 53.55 117.03 113.88
C HIS A 311 54.54 116.38 112.88
N SER A 312 55.70 115.92 113.36
CA SER A 312 56.68 115.23 112.52
C SER A 312 56.31 113.78 112.17
N HIS A 313 55.39 113.14 112.90
CA HIS A 313 55.01 111.74 112.68
C HIS A 313 53.71 111.56 111.88
N TYR A 314 52.80 112.54 111.93
CA TYR A 314 51.49 112.47 111.26
C TYR A 314 51.34 113.47 110.09
N GLY A 315 52.43 114.16 109.71
CA GLY A 315 52.49 115.04 108.55
C GLY A 315 52.71 114.27 107.23
N PRO A 316 52.08 114.66 106.10
CA PRO A 316 51.96 113.79 104.92
C PRO A 316 53.23 113.73 104.07
N GLN A 317 53.66 112.53 103.65
CA GLN A 317 54.43 112.33 102.41
C GLN A 317 53.78 111.25 101.52
N PRO A 318 53.64 111.49 100.20
CA PRO A 318 52.87 110.64 99.29
C PRO A 318 53.67 109.49 98.66
N ASP A 319 52.95 108.37 98.55
CA ASP A 319 53.33 107.06 98.01
C ASP A 319 53.62 107.01 96.50
N SER A 320 54.47 106.04 96.16
CA SER A 320 54.70 105.43 94.85
C SER A 320 53.76 104.23 94.64
N VAL A 321 53.28 104.02 93.41
CA VAL A 321 52.56 102.80 93.00
C VAL A 321 53.08 102.29 91.66
N GLU A 322 53.43 101.01 91.63
CA GLU A 322 53.87 100.26 90.44
C GLU A 322 52.87 99.18 90.01
N LYS A 323 52.92 98.84 88.71
CA LYS A 323 51.98 98.04 87.90
C LYS A 323 52.18 96.51 88.06
N SER A 324 51.13 95.75 87.76
CA SER A 324 51.20 94.30 87.53
C SER A 324 50.92 93.96 86.07
N SER A 325 51.75 93.08 85.52
CA SER A 325 51.61 92.32 84.28
C SER A 325 51.13 90.89 84.57
N ALA A 326 50.58 90.20 83.55
CA ALA A 326 50.98 88.85 83.12
C ALA A 326 49.89 88.19 82.25
N ALA A 327 50.31 87.66 81.09
CA ALA A 327 49.57 86.74 80.24
C ALA A 327 50.46 85.50 79.98
N HIS A 328 49.90 84.29 80.04
CA HIS A 328 50.62 83.03 79.85
C HIS A 328 49.99 82.13 78.77
N HIS A 329 50.84 81.79 77.78
CA HIS A 329 51.18 80.50 77.15
C HIS A 329 50.22 79.29 77.23
N VAL A 330 50.01 78.63 76.07
CA VAL A 330 49.33 77.33 75.89
C VAL A 330 50.35 76.21 75.59
N PRO A 331 50.22 74.96 76.09
CA PRO A 331 51.26 73.92 75.98
C PRO A 331 51.00 72.78 74.95
N ASP A 332 52.10 72.12 74.64
CA ASP A 332 52.50 71.17 73.57
C ASP A 332 51.73 69.82 73.44
N GLY A 333 50.57 69.64 74.08
CA GLY A 333 49.85 68.36 74.10
C GLY A 333 48.92 68.10 72.90
N PHE A 334 48.57 69.14 72.14
CA PHE A 334 47.54 69.08 71.10
C PHE A 334 48.04 68.50 69.76
N LEU A 335 49.35 68.58 69.50
CA LEU A 335 49.94 68.14 68.23
C LEU A 335 50.06 66.61 68.12
N HIS A 336 50.29 65.92 69.24
CA HIS A 336 50.49 64.46 69.24
C HIS A 336 49.18 63.68 69.01
N HIS A 337 48.04 64.22 69.47
CA HIS A 337 46.74 63.56 69.34
C HIS A 337 46.19 63.63 67.91
N ARG A 338 46.60 64.63 67.12
CA ARG A 338 46.24 64.80 65.71
C ARG A 338 46.91 63.74 64.81
N ASP A 339 48.18 63.46 65.07
CA ASP A 339 49.01 62.58 64.23
C ASP A 339 48.57 61.10 64.31
N LEU A 340 48.11 60.64 65.49
CA LEU A 340 47.54 59.30 65.68
C LEU A 340 46.20 59.11 64.94
N GLN A 341 45.37 60.15 64.90
CA GLN A 341 44.08 60.11 64.19
C GLN A 341 44.28 60.14 62.67
N GLU A 342 45.22 60.94 62.17
CA GLU A 342 45.56 60.99 60.73
C GLU A 342 46.11 59.64 60.21
N LYS A 343 46.95 58.95 61.00
CA LYS A 343 47.47 57.61 60.66
C LYS A 343 46.35 56.55 60.61
N THR A 344 45.39 56.64 61.52
CA THR A 344 44.25 55.69 61.59
C THR A 344 43.30 55.89 60.41
N ILE A 345 42.98 57.14 60.07
CA ILE A 345 42.16 57.49 58.90
C ILE A 345 42.83 57.03 57.60
N SER A 346 44.14 57.22 57.46
CA SER A 346 44.89 56.79 56.27
C SER A 346 44.89 55.26 56.11
N SER A 347 45.02 54.51 57.21
CA SER A 347 44.93 53.04 57.19
C SER A 347 43.53 52.55 56.77
N LEU A 348 42.47 53.19 57.26
CA LEU A 348 41.09 52.85 56.89
C LEU A 348 40.78 53.18 55.43
N LYS A 349 41.23 54.34 54.92
CA LYS A 349 41.11 54.69 53.50
C LYS A 349 41.81 53.68 52.59
N TRP A 350 43.03 53.26 52.94
CA TRP A 350 43.76 52.26 52.17
C TRP A 350 43.07 50.89 52.17
N LYS A 351 42.54 50.44 53.33
CA LYS A 351 41.79 49.18 53.43
C LYS A 351 40.50 49.22 52.61
N LEU A 352 39.78 50.33 52.62
CA LEU A 352 38.56 50.51 51.84
C LEU A 352 38.85 50.43 50.33
N GLU A 353 39.86 51.16 49.86
CA GLU A 353 40.26 51.16 48.45
C GLU A 353 40.74 49.77 47.99
N LYS A 354 41.48 49.06 48.84
CA LYS A 354 41.92 47.69 48.56
C LYS A 354 40.74 46.70 48.50
N SER A 355 39.73 46.88 49.35
CA SER A 355 38.50 46.08 49.34
C SER A 355 37.69 46.33 48.06
N LYS A 356 37.52 47.61 47.68
CA LYS A 356 36.82 48.01 46.46
C LYS A 356 37.48 47.42 45.21
N LYS A 357 38.80 47.53 45.08
CA LYS A 357 39.55 46.91 43.97
C LYS A 357 39.45 45.38 43.94
N LYS A 358 39.36 44.72 45.09
CA LYS A 358 39.11 43.27 45.15
C LYS A 358 37.70 42.93 44.67
N GLN A 359 36.69 43.68 45.10
CA GLN A 359 35.31 43.48 44.69
C GLN A 359 35.12 43.73 43.18
N GLU A 360 35.75 44.77 42.63
CA GLU A 360 35.75 45.04 41.18
C GLU A 360 36.39 43.89 40.39
N LYS A 361 37.52 43.33 40.85
CA LYS A 361 38.15 42.17 40.21
C LYS A 361 37.26 40.92 40.24
N VAL A 362 36.57 40.68 41.35
CA VAL A 362 35.63 39.55 41.49
C VAL A 362 34.41 39.75 40.58
N SER A 363 33.83 40.96 40.57
CA SER A 363 32.70 41.30 39.70
C SER A 363 33.05 41.16 38.22
N ALA A 364 34.24 41.61 37.81
CA ALA A 364 34.74 41.45 36.43
C ALA A 364 34.99 39.99 36.06
N ARG A 365 35.45 39.16 37.02
CA ARG A 365 35.62 37.72 36.79
C ARG A 365 34.27 37.03 36.60
N ILE A 366 33.29 37.31 37.46
CA ILE A 366 31.93 36.74 37.36
C ILE A 366 31.26 37.18 36.05
N MET A 367 31.42 38.44 35.63
CA MET A 367 30.91 38.92 34.33
C MET A 367 31.49 38.13 33.16
N ARG A 368 32.82 37.89 33.12
CA ARG A 368 33.44 37.07 32.06
C ARG A 368 32.98 35.62 32.09
N GLU A 369 32.90 35.01 33.28
CA GLU A 369 32.39 33.64 33.43
C GLU A 369 30.94 33.54 32.93
N ASN A 370 30.10 34.52 33.24
CA ASN A 370 28.73 34.62 32.73
C ASN A 370 28.69 34.80 31.21
N GLU A 371 29.54 35.64 30.62
CA GLU A 371 29.65 35.79 29.16
C GLU A 371 30.05 34.47 28.48
N THR A 372 31.01 33.73 29.05
CA THR A 372 31.41 32.41 28.52
C THR A 372 30.29 31.37 28.63
N LEU A 373 29.58 31.33 29.76
CA LEU A 373 28.44 30.42 29.95
C LEU A 373 27.28 30.75 29.01
N ILE A 374 27.01 32.03 28.76
CA ILE A 374 25.98 32.45 27.79
C ILE A 374 26.39 32.04 26.37
N ALA A 375 27.67 32.18 26.01
CA ALA A 375 28.18 31.71 24.72
C ALA A 375 28.01 30.20 24.56
N GLU A 376 28.34 29.41 25.60
CA GLU A 376 28.19 27.95 25.61
C GLU A 376 26.72 27.50 25.57
N ILE A 377 25.82 28.16 26.31
CA ILE A 377 24.38 27.92 26.21
C ILE A 377 23.88 28.20 24.79
N ASN A 378 24.39 29.24 24.13
CA ASN A 378 24.00 29.58 22.78
C ASN A 378 24.56 28.59 21.73
N THR A 379 25.78 28.07 21.90
CA THR A 379 26.30 26.99 21.04
C THR A 379 25.49 25.71 21.22
N LEU A 380 25.22 25.30 22.47
CA LEU A 380 24.39 24.14 22.77
C LEU A 380 22.97 24.28 22.22
N ARG A 381 22.37 25.47 22.29
CA ARG A 381 21.05 25.74 21.67
C ARG A 381 21.09 25.59 20.15
N LYS A 382 22.16 26.05 19.48
CA LYS A 382 22.36 25.87 18.03
C LYS A 382 22.54 24.40 17.69
N GLU A 383 23.36 23.66 18.44
CA GLU A 383 23.57 22.23 18.26
C GLU A 383 22.28 21.43 18.47
N LEU A 384 21.51 21.74 19.51
CA LEU A 384 20.21 21.11 19.78
C LEU A 384 19.21 21.44 18.66
N HIS A 385 19.25 22.65 18.10
CA HIS A 385 18.45 23.00 16.93
C HIS A 385 18.87 22.22 15.68
N VAL A 386 20.17 22.11 15.41
CA VAL A 386 20.71 21.30 14.30
C VAL A 386 20.33 19.82 14.48
N LEU A 387 20.51 19.25 15.67
CA LEU A 387 20.12 17.87 15.98
C LEU A 387 18.61 17.66 15.88
N ARG A 388 17.77 18.62 16.30
CA ARG A 388 16.32 18.56 16.08
C ARG A 388 15.98 18.60 14.59
N THR A 389 16.62 19.48 13.83
CA THR A 389 16.43 19.59 12.39
C THR A 389 16.91 18.33 11.68
N GLN A 390 18.04 17.75 12.08
CA GLN A 390 18.54 16.46 11.60
C GLN A 390 17.64 15.31 12.03
N LEU A 391 17.03 15.33 13.21
CA LEU A 391 16.07 14.32 13.66
C LEU A 391 14.74 14.44 12.91
N VAL A 392 14.31 15.65 12.57
CA VAL A 392 13.19 15.89 11.64
C VAL A 392 13.56 15.44 10.23
N HIS A 393 14.79 15.71 9.78
CA HIS A 393 15.27 15.27 8.47
C HIS A 393 15.42 13.75 8.42
N MET A 394 15.92 13.10 9.47
CA MET A 394 16.00 11.65 9.69
C MET A 394 14.62 11.03 9.81
N LYS A 395 13.66 11.68 10.46
CA LYS A 395 12.25 11.25 10.43
C LYS A 395 11.67 11.36 9.01
N ARG A 396 12.05 12.40 8.25
CA ARG A 396 11.69 12.57 6.83
C ARG A 396 12.47 11.64 5.88
N SER A 397 13.70 11.24 6.19
CA SER A 397 14.55 10.36 5.38
C SER A 397 14.51 8.91 5.86
N ARG A 398 13.81 8.63 6.97
CA ARG A 398 13.23 7.32 7.31
C ARG A 398 11.84 7.13 6.71
N ALA A 399 11.21 8.20 6.21
CA ALA A 399 9.97 8.17 5.43
C ALA A 399 10.08 7.74 3.93
N PRO A 400 11.24 7.69 3.23
CA PRO A 400 11.33 7.12 1.89
C PRO A 400 11.48 5.58 1.92
N GLY A 401 11.37 4.94 3.09
CA GLY A 401 11.30 3.48 3.24
C GLY A 401 9.91 2.94 3.65
N GLU A 402 8.97 3.82 4.02
CA GLU A 402 7.58 3.45 4.32
C GLU A 402 6.55 4.13 3.38
N GLU A 403 6.98 5.02 2.47
CA GLU A 403 6.11 5.56 1.41
C GLU A 403 6.14 4.75 0.09
N LEU A 404 6.95 3.69 0.01
CA LEU A 404 6.89 2.69 -1.08
C LEU A 404 5.80 1.61 -0.88
N LYS A 405 4.94 1.76 0.14
CA LYS A 405 3.65 1.06 0.21
C LYS A 405 2.43 1.94 -0.12
N HIS A 406 2.64 3.21 -0.45
CA HIS A 406 1.54 4.11 -0.83
C HIS A 406 1.67 4.78 -2.21
N GLN A 407 2.73 4.47 -2.97
CA GLN A 407 2.83 4.86 -4.39
C GLN A 407 2.98 3.67 -5.35
N ALA A 408 2.39 2.52 -5.00
CA ALA A 408 1.95 1.49 -5.95
C ALA A 408 0.44 1.56 -6.25
N VAL A 409 -0.25 2.61 -5.82
CA VAL A 409 -1.72 2.74 -5.96
C VAL A 409 -2.17 4.03 -6.71
N VAL A 410 -1.26 4.91 -7.12
CA VAL A 410 -1.66 6.14 -7.87
C VAL A 410 -1.08 6.20 -9.30
N LEU A 411 -0.59 5.07 -9.84
CA LEU A 411 -0.29 4.91 -11.27
C LEU A 411 -1.22 3.90 -11.96
N THR A 412 -2.52 3.90 -11.63
CA THR A 412 -3.53 3.30 -12.51
C THR A 412 -4.83 4.09 -12.60
N HIS A 413 -4.89 5.41 -12.34
CA HIS A 413 -6.08 6.20 -12.71
C HIS A 413 -5.79 7.70 -12.94
N THR A 414 -4.90 8.01 -13.87
CA THR A 414 -4.99 9.25 -14.68
C THR A 414 -4.37 9.05 -16.07
N GLU A 415 -4.63 7.89 -16.69
CA GLU A 415 -4.55 7.70 -18.14
C GLU A 415 -5.73 6.82 -18.58
N ALA A 416 -6.93 7.28 -18.26
CA ALA A 416 -8.14 7.05 -19.05
C ALA A 416 -9.24 7.96 -18.50
N ALA A 417 -9.25 9.21 -18.92
CA ALA A 417 -10.47 9.88 -19.40
C ALA A 417 -10.23 11.37 -19.60
N PHE A 418 -9.68 11.71 -20.77
CA PHE A 418 -10.07 12.80 -21.69
C PHE A 418 -8.92 12.84 -22.72
N LEU A 419 -9.13 12.52 -24.01
CA LEU A 419 -9.98 13.29 -24.92
C LEU A 419 -9.79 14.81 -24.78
#